data_AF-A0A1F5G068-F1
#
_entry.id   AF-A0A1F5G068-F1
#
_cell.length_a   1.000
_cell.length_b   1.000
_cell.length_c   1.000
_cell.angle_alpha   90.00
_cell.angle_beta   90.00
_cell.angle_gamma   90.00
#
_symmetry.space_group_name_H-M   'P 1'
#
loop_
_entity.id
_entity.type
_entity.pdbx_description
1 polymer ?
#
loop_
_entity_poly.entity_id
_entity_poly.type
_entity_poly.pdbx_seq_one_letter_code
_entity_poly.pdbx_strand_id
1 'polypeptide(L)'
;MLEHDHRSPVFQEAKTSAFIIRKVIPHRLTMYIADKLLGEGLTDEGHRKLKDIVGKILRGEHISASREMPQVYEDSDFVFTTAGEENIPSGGATLFMGNHTSGGPLFGMGQYFEVSRSVYRMRINVESEGLREPVAIAQRGLTKVTKLPGGRKIVWNIPLTGQFYDLAAECLSWATVLPPKFDAGGQIVNKQKLPKWVVNNLVAGGALLWLPQGKHQDVNDLTMPEKSAGLLTKLKDEDVNLVAVRFVPGNNSLQIFFSRAVHIEDVPQKDGVVDIGDFINNYMQRLGEQ
;
A
#
# COMPACT_ATOMS: atom_id res chain seq x y z
N MET A 1 38.85 3.66 9.93
CA MET A 1 38.42 3.89 8.54
C MET A 1 38.16 2.54 7.92
N LEU A 2 36.90 2.11 7.92
CA LEU A 2 36.45 0.98 7.13
C LEU A 2 35.43 1.57 6.16
N GLU A 3 35.79 1.57 4.88
CA GLU A 3 34.93 1.99 3.80
C GLU A 3 33.70 1.08 3.81
N HIS A 4 32.54 1.65 4.09
CA HIS A 4 31.26 0.99 3.88
C HIS A 4 31.06 0.84 2.37
N ASP A 5 31.28 -0.38 1.90
CA ASP A 5 30.92 -0.87 0.57
C ASP A 5 29.41 -0.63 0.36
N HIS A 6 29.06 0.52 -0.25
CA HIS A 6 27.71 0.86 -0.67
C HIS A 6 27.28 -0.09 -1.78
N ARG A 7 26.90 -1.30 -1.40
CA ARG A 7 26.19 -2.22 -2.29
C ARG A 7 24.80 -1.67 -2.51
N SER A 8 24.57 -1.12 -3.71
CA SER A 8 23.24 -0.82 -4.24
C SER A 8 22.27 -1.95 -3.91
N PRO A 9 21.01 -1.65 -3.54
CA PRO A 9 20.03 -2.67 -3.24
C PRO A 9 19.90 -3.61 -4.44
N VAL A 10 20.02 -4.91 -4.17
CA VAL A 10 19.98 -5.99 -5.16
C VAL A 10 18.59 -6.04 -5.80
N PHE A 11 18.39 -5.22 -6.84
CA PHE A 11 17.29 -5.30 -7.79
C PHE A 11 17.54 -6.45 -8.75
N GLN A 12 17.41 -7.72 -8.30
CA GLN A 12 17.33 -8.84 -9.24
C GLN A 12 16.99 -10.19 -8.56
N GLU A 13 15.71 -10.52 -8.54
CA GLU A 13 15.23 -11.91 -8.68
C GLU A 13 13.87 -12.00 -9.43
N ALA A 14 13.25 -10.87 -9.80
CA ALA A 14 11.93 -10.82 -10.47
C ALA A 14 11.97 -10.86 -12.01
N LYS A 15 13.13 -10.68 -12.66
CA LYS A 15 13.19 -10.40 -14.12
C LYS A 15 12.70 -11.56 -15.01
N THR A 16 12.78 -12.82 -14.56
CA THR A 16 12.46 -13.98 -15.40
C THR A 16 10.96 -14.29 -15.47
N SER A 17 10.20 -14.03 -14.40
CA SER A 17 8.76 -14.29 -14.36
C SER A 17 7.96 -13.22 -15.10
N ALA A 18 8.39 -11.95 -15.03
CA ALA A 18 7.75 -10.82 -15.68
C ALA A 18 7.72 -10.94 -17.22
N PHE A 19 8.79 -11.43 -17.84
CA PHE A 19 8.88 -11.58 -19.30
C PHE A 19 7.86 -12.56 -19.87
N ILE A 20 7.63 -13.70 -19.20
CA ILE A 20 6.64 -14.70 -19.64
C ILE A 20 5.22 -14.15 -19.44
N ILE A 21 4.97 -13.48 -18.32
CA ILE A 21 3.66 -12.88 -18.01
C ILE A 21 3.28 -11.83 -19.07
N ARG A 22 4.20 -10.96 -19.48
CA ARG A 22 3.96 -9.91 -20.49
C ARG A 22 3.54 -10.47 -21.86
N LYS A 23 4.00 -11.68 -22.24
CA LYS A 23 3.60 -12.34 -23.49
C LYS A 23 2.20 -12.97 -23.44
N VAL A 24 1.68 -13.25 -22.24
CA VAL A 24 0.41 -13.96 -22.04
C VAL A 24 -0.76 -13.01 -21.80
N ILE A 25 -0.49 -11.79 -21.31
CA ILE A 25 -1.52 -10.79 -21.02
C ILE A 25 -1.88 -10.01 -22.30
N PRO A 26 -3.12 -10.13 -22.82
CA PRO A 26 -3.54 -9.35 -23.97
C PRO A 26 -3.58 -7.85 -23.62
N HIS A 27 -2.65 -7.07 -24.17
CA HIS A 27 -2.46 -5.65 -23.83
C HIS A 27 -3.75 -4.83 -23.98
N ARG A 28 -4.46 -4.95 -25.11
CA ARG A 28 -5.67 -4.16 -25.39
C ARG A 28 -6.82 -4.47 -24.44
N LEU A 29 -7.04 -5.75 -24.13
CA LEU A 29 -8.08 -6.16 -23.19
C LEU A 29 -7.75 -5.70 -21.76
N THR A 30 -6.48 -5.75 -21.37
CA THR A 30 -6.03 -5.33 -20.04
C THR A 30 -6.15 -3.81 -19.86
N MET A 31 -5.76 -3.03 -20.87
CA MET A 31 -5.98 -1.59 -20.86
C MET A 31 -7.47 -1.25 -20.75
N TYR A 32 -8.34 -1.94 -21.51
CA TYR A 32 -9.79 -1.73 -21.43
C TYR A 32 -10.35 -2.08 -20.04
N ILE A 33 -9.96 -3.22 -19.48
CA ILE A 33 -10.42 -3.66 -18.16
C ILE A 33 -9.93 -2.70 -17.07
N ALA A 34 -8.65 -2.31 -17.10
CA ALA A 34 -8.09 -1.35 -16.15
C ALA A 34 -8.82 -0.01 -16.25
N ASP A 35 -9.03 0.52 -17.46
CA ASP A 35 -9.79 1.75 -17.68
C ASP A 35 -11.22 1.68 -17.11
N LYS A 36 -11.92 0.56 -17.33
CA LYS A 36 -13.30 0.39 -16.87
C LYS A 36 -13.44 0.12 -15.37
N LEU A 37 -12.46 -0.53 -14.75
CA LEU A 37 -12.51 -0.89 -13.33
C LEU A 37 -11.82 0.13 -12.42
N LEU A 38 -10.76 0.77 -12.90
CA LEU A 38 -9.93 1.71 -12.14
C LEU A 38 -10.22 3.16 -12.52
N GLY A 39 -10.74 3.42 -13.72
CA GLY A 39 -11.04 4.77 -14.20
C GLY A 39 -12.41 5.32 -13.79
N GLU A 40 -13.18 4.61 -12.97
CA GLU A 40 -14.45 5.14 -12.47
C GLU A 40 -14.23 6.44 -11.68
N GLY A 41 -14.91 7.52 -12.07
CA GLY A 41 -14.78 8.85 -11.46
C GLY A 41 -13.64 9.70 -12.02
N LEU A 42 -12.90 9.22 -13.04
CA LEU A 42 -11.90 10.02 -13.74
C LEU A 42 -12.53 10.91 -14.83
N THR A 43 -11.85 12.01 -15.13
CA THR A 43 -12.13 12.82 -16.33
C THR A 43 -11.60 12.11 -17.59
N ASP A 44 -11.99 12.59 -18.78
CA ASP A 44 -11.45 12.09 -20.06
C ASP A 44 -9.92 12.19 -20.13
N GLU A 45 -9.35 13.24 -19.53
CA GLU A 45 -7.89 13.39 -19.39
C GLU A 45 -7.30 12.33 -18.47
N GLY A 46 -7.91 12.12 -17.29
CA GLY A 46 -7.50 11.08 -16.35
C GLY A 46 -7.53 9.68 -16.96
N HIS A 47 -8.59 9.37 -17.73
CA HIS A 47 -8.69 8.13 -18.49
C HIS A 47 -7.55 7.94 -19.51
N ARG A 48 -7.12 9.02 -20.19
CA ARG A 48 -5.99 8.98 -21.12
C ARG A 48 -4.69 8.69 -20.39
N LYS A 49 -4.41 9.45 -19.32
CA LYS A 49 -3.23 9.27 -18.47
C LYS A 49 -3.17 7.86 -17.88
N LEU A 50 -4.29 7.32 -17.39
CA LEU A 50 -4.38 5.95 -16.87
C LEU A 50 -4.03 4.92 -17.94
N LYS A 51 -4.56 5.06 -19.17
CA LYS A 51 -4.23 4.15 -20.29
C LYS A 51 -2.75 4.17 -20.63
N ASP A 52 -2.13 5.34 -20.62
CA ASP A 52 -0.69 5.48 -20.88
C ASP A 52 0.14 4.78 -19.81
N ILE A 53 -0.20 4.97 -18.52
CA ILE A 53 0.44 4.27 -17.39
C ILE A 53 0.27 2.74 -17.52
N VAL A 54 -0.93 2.26 -17.81
CA VAL A 54 -1.15 0.81 -18.00
C VAL A 54 -0.33 0.30 -19.19
N GLY A 55 -0.22 1.09 -20.26
CA GLY A 55 0.66 0.80 -21.39
C GLY A 55 2.13 0.65 -20.98
N LYS A 56 2.64 1.57 -20.14
CA LYS A 56 4.00 1.50 -19.56
C LYS A 56 4.20 0.25 -18.70
N ILE A 57 3.27 -0.06 -17.81
CA ILE A 57 3.29 -1.27 -16.95
C ILE A 57 3.41 -2.54 -17.81
N LEU A 58 2.60 -2.63 -18.86
CA LEU A 58 2.61 -3.81 -19.73
C LEU A 58 3.91 -3.94 -20.54
N ARG A 59 4.62 -2.83 -20.81
CA ARG A 59 5.98 -2.83 -21.37
C ARG A 59 7.06 -3.07 -20.31
N GLY A 60 6.70 -2.94 -19.03
CA GLY A 60 7.59 -3.11 -17.89
C GLY A 60 8.49 -1.91 -17.63
N GLU A 61 8.00 -0.73 -17.98
CA GLU A 61 8.66 0.52 -17.64
C GLU A 61 8.41 0.83 -16.16
N HIS A 62 9.42 1.38 -15.50
CA HIS A 62 9.29 1.86 -14.13
C HIS A 62 8.30 3.03 -14.07
N ILE A 63 7.48 3.06 -13.02
CA ILE A 63 6.49 4.09 -12.75
C ILE A 63 6.75 4.67 -11.36
N SER A 64 6.92 5.98 -11.28
CA SER A 64 7.02 6.67 -10.00
C SER A 64 5.62 6.83 -9.39
N ALA A 65 5.34 6.06 -8.33
CA ALA A 65 4.04 6.06 -7.67
C ALA A 65 3.69 7.43 -7.08
N SER A 66 4.71 8.20 -6.66
CA SER A 66 4.56 9.50 -6.02
C SER A 66 4.37 10.67 -7.00
N ARG A 67 4.78 10.52 -8.26
CA ARG A 67 4.79 11.60 -9.27
C ARG A 67 3.86 11.37 -10.44
N GLU A 68 3.80 10.14 -10.96
CA GLU A 68 3.04 9.84 -12.17
C GLU A 68 1.58 9.48 -11.87
N MET A 69 1.34 8.64 -10.85
CA MET A 69 -0.01 8.19 -10.51
C MET A 69 -0.94 9.33 -10.06
N PRO A 70 -0.48 10.33 -9.27
CA PRO A 70 -1.34 11.44 -8.88
C PRO A 70 -1.89 12.28 -10.03
N GLN A 71 -1.17 12.33 -11.17
CA GLN A 71 -1.61 13.09 -12.35
C GLN A 71 -2.88 12.48 -12.97
N VAL A 72 -3.15 11.20 -12.72
CA VAL A 72 -4.32 10.48 -13.27
C VAL A 72 -5.63 11.04 -12.71
N TYR A 73 -5.64 11.49 -11.47
CA TYR A 73 -6.84 11.96 -10.78
C TYR A 73 -6.76 13.44 -10.35
N GLU A 74 -5.70 14.15 -10.71
CA GLU A 74 -5.50 15.58 -10.38
C GLU A 74 -6.67 16.47 -10.84
N ASP A 75 -7.23 16.17 -12.02
CA ASP A 75 -8.33 16.94 -12.62
C ASP A 75 -9.72 16.40 -12.25
N SER A 76 -9.81 15.39 -11.37
CA SER A 76 -11.10 14.83 -10.95
C SER A 76 -11.76 15.72 -9.88
N ASP A 77 -13.07 15.61 -9.73
CA ASP A 77 -13.82 16.28 -8.65
C ASP A 77 -13.51 15.70 -7.25
N PHE A 78 -12.58 14.75 -7.17
CA PHE A 78 -12.21 14.07 -5.94
C PHE A 78 -11.16 14.87 -5.15
N VAL A 79 -11.50 15.25 -3.92
CA VAL A 79 -10.62 16.11 -3.10
C VAL A 79 -9.81 15.28 -2.10
N PHE A 80 -8.50 15.40 -2.15
CA PHE A 80 -7.60 14.87 -1.12
C PHE A 80 -7.21 15.97 -0.14
N THR A 81 -7.38 15.71 1.16
CA THR A 81 -6.93 16.62 2.22
C THR A 81 -5.99 15.87 3.14
N THR A 82 -4.79 16.39 3.31
CA THR A 82 -3.77 15.80 4.18
C THR A 82 -3.55 16.68 5.42
N ALA A 83 -3.37 16.04 6.57
CA ALA A 83 -3.06 16.71 7.83
C ALA A 83 -1.96 15.93 8.58
N GLY A 84 -1.01 16.65 9.18
CA GLY A 84 0.10 16.04 9.91
C GLY A 84 1.27 15.59 9.03
N GLU A 85 1.37 16.01 7.76
CA GLU A 85 2.50 15.64 6.89
C GLU A 85 3.85 16.06 7.48
N GLU A 86 3.89 17.15 8.25
CA GLU A 86 5.05 17.62 8.99
C GLU A 86 5.57 16.62 10.05
N ASN A 87 4.75 15.64 10.43
CA ASN A 87 5.15 14.58 11.35
C ASN A 87 5.89 13.42 10.67
N ILE A 88 5.93 13.39 9.33
CA ILE A 88 6.63 12.35 8.58
C ILE A 88 8.15 12.55 8.76
N PRO A 89 8.89 11.53 9.24
CA PRO A 89 10.34 11.63 9.38
C PRO A 89 11.00 12.00 8.05
N SER A 90 11.91 12.98 8.08
CA SER A 90 12.61 13.44 6.88
C SER A 90 13.64 12.42 6.35
N GLY A 91 14.00 11.42 7.16
CA GLY A 91 14.86 10.29 6.82
C GLY A 91 14.70 9.13 7.80
N GLY A 92 15.54 8.10 7.65
CA GLY A 92 15.51 6.89 8.49
C GLY A 92 14.41 5.90 8.12
N ALA A 93 14.46 4.69 8.67
CA ALA A 93 13.46 3.66 8.37
C ALA A 93 12.09 4.06 8.92
N THR A 94 11.04 3.92 8.11
CA THR A 94 9.68 4.32 8.54
C THR A 94 8.61 3.37 8.03
N LEU A 95 7.83 2.83 8.96
CA LEU A 95 6.65 2.02 8.71
C LEU A 95 5.39 2.85 8.94
N PHE A 96 4.68 3.14 7.85
CA PHE A 96 3.37 3.75 7.87
C PHE A 96 2.31 2.66 8.03
N MET A 97 1.61 2.67 9.16
CA MET A 97 0.56 1.70 9.47
C MET A 97 -0.80 2.38 9.41
N GLY A 98 -1.69 1.93 8.51
CA GLY A 98 -2.99 2.56 8.33
C GLY A 98 -4.20 1.64 8.40
N ASN A 99 -5.38 2.22 8.58
CA ASN A 99 -6.65 1.53 8.36
C ASN A 99 -6.90 1.30 6.86
N HIS A 100 -7.79 0.38 6.52
CA HIS A 100 -8.15 0.07 5.14
C HIS A 100 -9.65 0.31 4.99
N THR A 101 -10.02 1.49 4.54
CA THR A 101 -11.42 1.92 4.45
C THR A 101 -12.05 1.59 3.10
N SER A 102 -13.35 1.31 3.11
CA SER A 102 -14.15 1.23 1.87
C SER A 102 -14.51 2.63 1.36
N GLY A 103 -14.54 2.82 0.05
CA GLY A 103 -15.06 4.07 -0.55
C GLY A 103 -15.30 4.01 -2.07
N GLY A 104 -14.73 3.05 -2.78
CA GLY A 104 -14.79 2.95 -4.25
C GLY A 104 -13.38 2.85 -4.86
N PRO A 105 -13.24 2.74 -6.19
CA PRO A 105 -11.93 2.54 -6.83
C PRO A 105 -10.94 3.69 -6.58
N LEU A 106 -11.40 4.94 -6.68
CA LEU A 106 -10.56 6.12 -6.41
C LEU A 106 -10.16 6.24 -4.94
N PHE A 107 -11.04 5.84 -4.01
CA PHE A 107 -10.68 5.77 -2.59
C PHE A 107 -9.64 4.69 -2.34
N GLY A 108 -9.84 3.49 -2.89
CA GLY A 108 -8.93 2.36 -2.70
C GLY A 108 -7.54 2.63 -3.26
N MET A 109 -7.43 3.19 -4.46
CA MET A 109 -6.13 3.48 -5.08
C MET A 109 -5.51 4.80 -4.59
N GLY A 110 -6.31 5.84 -4.44
CA GLY A 110 -5.87 7.18 -4.05
C GLY A 110 -5.17 7.18 -2.69
N GLN A 111 -5.62 6.35 -1.75
CA GLN A 111 -4.96 6.16 -0.45
C GLN A 111 -3.46 5.84 -0.58
N TYR A 112 -3.10 4.90 -1.46
CA TYR A 112 -1.71 4.49 -1.62
C TYR A 112 -0.88 5.55 -2.34
N PHE A 113 -1.41 6.14 -3.41
CA PHE A 113 -0.66 7.10 -4.24
C PHE A 113 -0.51 8.45 -3.58
N GLU A 114 -1.52 8.93 -2.85
CA GLU A 114 -1.41 10.17 -2.08
C GLU A 114 -0.47 10.05 -0.90
N VAL A 115 -0.52 8.93 -0.16
CA VAL A 115 0.50 8.68 0.87
C VAL A 115 1.88 8.58 0.24
N SER A 116 2.01 7.92 -0.91
CA SER A 116 3.30 7.87 -1.64
C SER A 116 3.81 9.27 -2.00
N ARG A 117 2.92 10.16 -2.45
CA ARG A 117 3.23 11.55 -2.76
C ARG A 117 3.68 12.34 -1.53
N SER A 118 2.92 12.29 -0.43
CA SER A 118 3.25 13.00 0.81
C SER A 118 4.55 12.50 1.43
N VAL A 119 4.72 11.17 1.53
CA VAL A 119 5.92 10.54 2.07
C VAL A 119 7.16 10.91 1.25
N TYR A 120 7.07 10.81 -0.08
CA TYR A 120 8.17 11.19 -0.96
C TYR A 120 8.54 12.67 -0.77
N ARG A 121 7.56 13.58 -0.70
CA ARG A 121 7.81 15.01 -0.50
C ARG A 121 8.49 15.30 0.84
N MET A 122 8.11 14.59 1.91
CA MET A 122 8.61 14.87 3.26
C MET A 122 9.93 14.20 3.61
N ARG A 123 10.25 13.06 3.00
CA ARG A 123 11.54 12.36 3.18
C ARG A 123 12.70 13.01 2.42
N ILE A 124 12.91 14.32 2.62
CA ILE A 124 13.87 15.13 1.88
C ILE A 124 15.35 14.76 2.13
N ASN A 125 15.65 14.10 3.24
CA ASN A 125 17.01 13.70 3.61
C ASN A 125 17.36 12.27 3.13
N VAL A 126 16.46 11.61 2.40
CA VAL A 126 16.73 10.30 1.78
C VAL A 126 17.19 10.51 0.35
N GLU A 127 18.49 10.35 0.10
CA GLU A 127 19.09 10.59 -1.23
C GLU A 127 18.68 9.53 -2.26
N SER A 128 18.50 8.28 -1.84
CA SER A 128 18.13 7.18 -2.75
C SER A 128 16.64 7.25 -3.07
N GLU A 129 16.30 7.58 -4.32
CA GLU A 129 14.92 7.61 -4.82
C GLU A 129 14.15 6.32 -4.53
N GLY A 130 14.81 5.16 -4.63
CA GLY A 130 14.21 3.84 -4.37
C GLY A 130 13.99 3.51 -2.89
N LEU A 131 14.53 4.31 -1.96
CA LEU A 131 14.24 4.24 -0.52
C LEU A 131 13.30 5.36 -0.07
N ARG A 132 13.25 6.45 -0.86
CA ARG A 132 12.44 7.62 -0.58
C ARG A 132 10.96 7.38 -0.88
N GLU A 133 10.65 6.72 -2.00
CA GLU A 133 9.28 6.27 -2.28
C GLU A 133 8.90 5.10 -1.34
N PRO A 134 7.72 5.13 -0.70
CA PRO A 134 7.30 4.03 0.13
C PRO A 134 6.94 2.82 -0.72
N VAL A 135 7.41 1.65 -0.28
CA VAL A 135 6.93 0.36 -0.78
C VAL A 135 5.51 0.16 -0.24
N ALA A 136 4.50 0.05 -1.10
CA ALA A 136 3.17 -0.37 -0.67
C ALA A 136 2.96 -1.87 -0.89
N ILE A 137 2.01 -2.45 -0.13
CA ILE A 137 1.65 -3.87 -0.20
C ILE A 137 0.31 -4.01 -0.92
N ALA A 138 0.33 -4.52 -2.15
CA ALA A 138 -0.84 -4.78 -2.96
C ALA A 138 -1.36 -6.22 -2.79
N GLN A 139 -2.68 -6.39 -2.84
CA GLN A 139 -3.29 -7.71 -2.88
C GLN A 139 -3.26 -8.26 -4.31
N ARG A 140 -2.81 -9.50 -4.45
CA ARG A 140 -2.63 -10.13 -5.75
C ARG A 140 -3.98 -10.48 -6.39
N GLY A 141 -4.40 -9.62 -7.30
CA GLY A 141 -5.58 -9.82 -8.14
C GLY A 141 -6.87 -9.28 -7.53
N LEU A 142 -7.90 -9.21 -8.37
CA LEU A 142 -9.21 -8.72 -8.00
C LEU A 142 -10.10 -9.86 -7.54
N THR A 143 -10.85 -9.60 -6.48
CA THR A 143 -11.86 -10.54 -5.96
C THR A 143 -13.25 -10.02 -6.30
N LYS A 144 -14.11 -10.88 -6.86
CA LYS A 144 -15.52 -10.57 -7.13
C LYS A 144 -16.41 -11.37 -6.21
N VAL A 145 -17.41 -10.69 -5.64
CA VAL A 145 -18.48 -11.33 -4.86
C VAL A 145 -19.72 -11.44 -5.74
N THR A 146 -20.19 -12.66 -5.96
CA THR A 146 -21.44 -12.95 -6.68
C THR A 146 -22.48 -13.45 -5.69
N LYS A 147 -23.62 -12.75 -5.60
CA LYS A 147 -24.79 -13.22 -4.85
C LYS A 147 -25.59 -14.17 -5.75
N LEU A 148 -25.79 -15.40 -5.30
CA LEU A 148 -26.63 -16.40 -5.94
C LEU A 148 -28.07 -16.33 -5.42
N PRO A 149 -29.04 -16.91 -6.17
CA PRO A 149 -30.39 -17.13 -5.65
C PRO A 149 -30.36 -17.84 -4.28
N GLY A 150 -31.23 -17.40 -3.36
CA GLY A 150 -31.23 -17.88 -1.98
C GLY A 150 -30.18 -17.23 -1.06
N GLY A 151 -29.55 -16.12 -1.49
CA GLY A 151 -28.70 -15.28 -0.63
C GLY A 151 -27.26 -15.79 -0.43
N ARG A 152 -26.89 -16.94 -1.03
CA ARG A 152 -25.53 -17.46 -1.00
C ARG A 152 -24.56 -16.49 -1.67
N LYS A 153 -23.43 -16.19 -1.04
CA LYS A 153 -22.35 -15.38 -1.62
C LYS A 153 -21.21 -16.29 -2.06
N ILE A 154 -20.79 -16.20 -3.32
CA ILE A 154 -19.55 -16.82 -3.82
C ILE A 154 -18.52 -15.72 -4.00
N VAL A 155 -17.34 -15.94 -3.43
CA VAL A 155 -16.18 -15.07 -3.59
C VAL A 155 -15.18 -15.79 -4.49
N TRP A 156 -14.82 -15.18 -5.61
CA TRP A 156 -13.88 -15.77 -6.57
C TRP A 156 -12.91 -14.72 -7.12
N ASN A 157 -11.71 -15.16 -7.47
CA ASN A 157 -10.68 -14.29 -8.03
C ASN A 157 -10.90 -14.14 -9.53
N ILE A 158 -10.88 -12.91 -10.04
CA ILE A 158 -10.99 -12.63 -11.46
C ILE A 158 -9.73 -13.16 -12.16
N PRO A 159 -9.85 -14.08 -13.14
CA PRO A 159 -8.70 -14.63 -13.85
C PRO A 159 -7.78 -13.54 -14.42
N LEU A 160 -6.48 -13.85 -14.51
CA LEU A 160 -5.43 -13.00 -15.09
C LEU A 160 -5.12 -11.69 -14.33
N THR A 161 -6.00 -11.23 -13.43
CA THR A 161 -5.76 -10.01 -12.65
C THR A 161 -4.59 -10.15 -11.69
N GLY A 162 -4.35 -11.34 -11.14
CA GLY A 162 -3.20 -11.60 -10.27
C GLY A 162 -1.87 -11.32 -10.97
N GLN A 163 -1.72 -11.77 -12.21
CA GLN A 163 -0.52 -11.54 -13.02
C GLN A 163 -0.34 -10.07 -13.39
N PHE A 164 -1.43 -9.34 -13.67
CA PHE A 164 -1.37 -7.91 -13.91
C PHE A 164 -0.91 -7.15 -12.67
N TYR A 165 -1.42 -7.49 -11.48
CA TYR A 165 -0.99 -6.88 -10.22
C TYR A 165 0.48 -7.16 -9.90
N ASP A 166 0.97 -8.37 -10.22
CA ASP A 166 2.40 -8.69 -10.09
C ASP A 166 3.26 -7.79 -11.00
N LEU A 167 2.84 -7.53 -12.25
CA LEU A 167 3.52 -6.59 -13.15
C LEU A 167 3.44 -5.14 -12.67
N ALA A 168 2.27 -4.69 -12.24
CA ALA A 168 2.06 -3.34 -11.76
C ALA A 168 2.93 -3.07 -10.53
N ALA A 169 2.99 -4.02 -9.59
CA ALA A 169 3.82 -3.91 -8.41
C ALA A 169 5.32 -3.85 -8.74
N GLU A 170 5.80 -4.66 -9.70
CA GLU A 170 7.18 -4.57 -10.17
C GLU A 170 7.50 -3.16 -10.71
N CYS A 171 6.62 -2.60 -11.53
CA CYS A 171 6.82 -1.29 -12.16
C CYS A 171 6.79 -0.15 -11.13
N LEU A 172 5.92 -0.26 -10.11
CA LEU A 172 5.76 0.71 -9.02
C LEU A 172 6.76 0.50 -7.86
N SER A 173 7.63 -0.51 -7.92
CA SER A 173 8.49 -0.94 -6.79
C SER A 173 7.70 -1.31 -5.52
N TRP A 174 6.50 -1.85 -5.70
CA TRP A 174 5.62 -2.35 -4.65
C TRP A 174 5.78 -3.86 -4.46
N ALA A 175 5.15 -4.40 -3.42
CA ALA A 175 5.09 -5.85 -3.17
C ALA A 175 3.66 -6.38 -3.36
N THR A 176 3.53 -7.58 -3.94
CA THR A 176 2.26 -8.31 -3.96
C THR A 176 2.23 -9.38 -2.88
N VAL A 177 1.05 -9.55 -2.25
CA VAL A 177 0.76 -10.67 -1.35
C VAL A 177 -0.52 -11.39 -1.80
N LEU A 178 -0.66 -12.66 -1.43
CA LEU A 178 -1.91 -13.40 -1.72
C LEU A 178 -3.13 -12.71 -1.08
N PRO A 179 -4.31 -12.73 -1.74
CA PRO A 179 -5.54 -12.25 -1.13
C PRO A 179 -5.79 -12.92 0.23
N PRO A 180 -6.18 -12.18 1.28
CA PRO A 180 -6.34 -12.75 2.60
C PRO A 180 -7.54 -13.70 2.66
N LYS A 181 -7.36 -14.77 3.44
CA LYS A 181 -8.38 -15.73 3.84
C LYS A 181 -8.59 -15.55 5.33
N PHE A 182 -9.85 -15.43 5.73
CA PHE A 182 -10.23 -15.18 7.11
C PHE A 182 -10.90 -16.42 7.71
N ASP A 183 -10.65 -16.69 8.99
CA ASP A 183 -11.45 -17.63 9.77
C ASP A 183 -12.73 -16.98 10.33
N ALA A 184 -13.52 -17.74 11.10
CA ALA A 184 -14.76 -17.26 11.71
C ALA A 184 -14.54 -16.12 12.73
N GLY A 185 -13.34 -16.01 13.31
CA GLY A 185 -12.96 -14.93 14.22
C GLY A 185 -12.41 -13.70 13.49
N GLY A 186 -12.40 -13.70 12.16
CA GLY A 186 -11.87 -12.60 11.36
C GLY A 186 -10.34 -12.54 11.32
N GLN A 187 -9.64 -13.61 11.72
CA GLN A 187 -8.18 -13.67 11.67
C GLN A 187 -7.70 -14.14 10.30
N ILE A 188 -6.59 -13.57 9.83
CA ILE A 188 -5.96 -14.00 8.57
C ILE A 188 -5.29 -15.36 8.78
N VAL A 189 -5.68 -16.37 7.99
CA VAL A 189 -5.19 -17.75 8.12
C VAL A 189 -4.14 -18.14 7.09
N ASN A 190 -4.17 -17.53 5.91
CA ASN A 190 -3.18 -17.79 4.86
C ASN A 190 -2.00 -16.84 4.99
N LYS A 191 -0.98 -17.25 5.75
CA LYS A 191 0.31 -16.55 5.95
C LYS A 191 0.67 -15.62 4.76
N GLN A 192 0.33 -14.33 4.86
CA GLN A 192 0.61 -13.32 3.84
C GLN A 192 2.07 -12.87 3.99
N LYS A 193 2.99 -13.71 3.51
CA LYS A 193 4.42 -13.46 3.66
C LYS A 193 4.84 -12.28 2.78
N LEU A 194 5.43 -11.27 3.39
CA LEU A 194 6.14 -10.23 2.67
C LEU A 194 7.44 -10.77 2.07
N PRO A 195 7.81 -10.36 0.85
CA PRO A 195 9.12 -10.66 0.30
C PRO A 195 10.24 -10.12 1.21
N LYS A 196 11.33 -10.86 1.36
CA LYS A 196 12.46 -10.48 2.23
C LYS A 196 13.04 -9.12 1.86
N TRP A 197 13.08 -8.78 0.57
CA TRP A 197 13.60 -7.51 0.09
C TRP A 197 12.83 -6.29 0.63
N VAL A 198 11.53 -6.43 0.93
CA VAL A 198 10.70 -5.33 1.47
C VAL A 198 11.17 -4.96 2.87
N VAL A 199 11.40 -5.98 3.71
CA VAL A 199 11.91 -5.78 5.08
C VAL A 199 13.33 -5.24 5.04
N ASN A 200 14.19 -5.78 4.16
CA ASN A 200 15.54 -5.27 3.99
C ASN A 200 15.57 -3.81 3.51
N ASN A 201 14.68 -3.43 2.60
CA ASN A 201 14.56 -2.06 2.10
C ASN A 201 14.12 -1.12 3.24
N LEU A 202 13.14 -1.52 4.04
CA LEU A 202 12.71 -0.78 5.22
C LEU A 202 13.89 -0.54 6.18
N VAL A 203 14.56 -1.62 6.63
CA VAL A 203 15.68 -1.54 7.58
C VAL A 203 16.88 -0.75 7.02
N ALA A 204 17.05 -0.69 5.70
CA ALA A 204 18.07 0.12 5.03
C ALA A 204 17.75 1.63 5.00
N GLY A 205 16.77 2.11 5.76
CA GLY A 205 16.32 3.49 5.75
C GLY A 205 15.23 3.79 4.72
N GLY A 206 14.55 2.75 4.21
CA GLY A 206 13.41 2.86 3.32
C GLY A 206 12.09 3.15 4.05
N ALA A 207 11.01 3.17 3.29
CA ALA A 207 9.67 3.40 3.82
C ALA A 207 8.69 2.31 3.37
N LEU A 208 7.79 1.90 4.26
CA LEU A 208 6.78 0.86 3.98
C LEU A 208 5.39 1.36 4.35
N LEU A 209 4.43 1.29 3.43
CA LEU A 209 3.02 1.51 3.69
C LEU A 209 2.30 0.17 3.84
N TRP A 210 1.73 -0.04 5.03
CA TRP A 210 1.09 -1.29 5.40
C TRP A 210 -0.29 -1.07 6.01
N LEU A 211 -1.29 -1.75 5.44
CA LEU A 211 -2.67 -1.75 5.93
C LEU A 211 -3.00 -3.13 6.55
N PRO A 212 -2.74 -3.34 7.85
CA PRO A 212 -2.82 -4.66 8.50
C PRO A 212 -4.19 -5.34 8.47
N GLN A 213 -5.28 -4.59 8.26
CA GLN A 213 -6.64 -5.15 8.24
C GLN A 213 -6.84 -6.18 7.13
N GLY A 214 -6.12 -6.03 6.00
CA GLY A 214 -6.22 -6.93 4.85
C GLY A 214 -7.60 -6.95 4.17
N LYS A 215 -8.58 -6.19 4.63
CA LYS A 215 -9.91 -6.06 4.01
C LYS A 215 -10.41 -4.64 4.24
N HIS A 216 -11.29 -4.18 3.36
CA HIS A 216 -11.97 -2.92 3.59
C HIS A 216 -12.90 -3.04 4.80
N GLN A 217 -12.82 -2.04 5.68
CA GLN A 217 -13.60 -1.92 6.90
C GLN A 217 -14.34 -0.59 6.92
N ASP A 218 -15.31 -0.48 7.83
CA ASP A 218 -15.89 0.80 8.19
C ASP A 218 -14.80 1.75 8.71
N VAL A 219 -14.97 3.05 8.50
CA VAL A 219 -14.01 4.08 8.92
C VAL A 219 -13.74 4.09 10.43
N ASN A 220 -14.72 3.67 11.23
CA ASN A 220 -14.60 3.60 12.68
C ASN A 220 -14.18 2.22 13.18
N ASP A 221 -14.16 1.19 12.31
CA ASP A 221 -13.63 -0.12 12.66
C ASP A 221 -12.11 -0.16 12.42
N LEU A 222 -11.38 0.18 13.49
CA LEU A 222 -9.91 0.15 13.52
C LEU A 222 -9.35 -1.19 14.03
N THR A 223 -10.17 -2.24 14.10
CA THR A 223 -9.75 -3.55 14.59
C THR A 223 -8.70 -4.14 13.65
N MET A 224 -7.56 -4.57 14.21
CA MET A 224 -6.49 -5.25 13.48
C MET A 224 -6.42 -6.74 13.83
N PRO A 225 -6.08 -7.63 12.87
CA PRO A 225 -5.79 -9.03 13.17
C PRO A 225 -4.62 -9.17 14.15
N GLU A 226 -4.72 -10.06 15.13
CA GLU A 226 -3.68 -10.26 16.16
C GLU A 226 -2.34 -10.68 15.53
N LYS A 227 -2.42 -11.51 14.47
CA LYS A 227 -1.25 -11.98 13.73
C LYS A 227 -0.47 -10.87 13.03
N SER A 228 -1.04 -9.67 12.87
CA SER A 228 -0.32 -8.52 12.35
C SER A 228 0.87 -8.14 13.25
N ALA A 229 0.82 -8.46 14.55
CA ALA A 229 1.94 -8.19 15.48
C ALA A 229 3.24 -8.86 15.04
N GLY A 230 3.19 -9.90 14.21
CA GLY A 230 4.36 -10.62 13.72
C GLY A 230 5.32 -9.81 12.86
N LEU A 231 4.87 -8.74 12.17
CA LEU A 231 5.79 -7.84 11.46
C LEU A 231 6.48 -6.89 12.44
N LEU A 232 5.71 -6.21 13.29
CA LEU A 232 6.24 -5.28 14.29
C LEU A 232 7.21 -5.97 15.26
N THR A 233 6.87 -7.18 15.72
CA THR A 233 7.72 -7.97 16.61
C THR A 233 9.05 -8.36 15.97
N LYS A 234 9.13 -8.47 14.63
CA LYS A 234 10.40 -8.71 13.93
C LYS A 234 11.24 -7.45 13.79
N LEU A 235 10.61 -6.28 13.81
CA LEU A 235 11.25 -4.98 13.66
C LEU A 235 11.59 -4.35 15.00
N LYS A 236 11.19 -4.96 16.13
CA LYS A 236 11.24 -4.33 17.46
C LYS A 236 12.65 -3.95 17.94
N ASP A 237 13.67 -4.62 17.41
CA ASP A 237 15.08 -4.39 17.73
C ASP A 237 15.80 -3.62 16.60
N GLU A 238 15.05 -3.11 15.61
CA GLU A 238 15.54 -2.32 14.48
C GLU A 238 15.24 -0.83 14.70
N ASP A 239 16.08 0.05 14.16
CA ASP A 239 15.89 1.51 14.20
C ASP A 239 14.79 1.95 13.22
N VAL A 240 13.52 1.68 13.59
CA VAL A 240 12.34 1.91 12.75
C VAL A 240 11.36 2.83 13.45
N ASN A 241 10.96 3.88 12.74
CA ASN A 241 9.87 4.75 13.16
C ASN A 241 8.53 4.19 12.70
N LEU A 242 7.52 4.20 13.58
CA LEU A 242 6.13 3.93 13.25
C LEU A 242 5.36 5.24 13.11
N VAL A 243 4.55 5.34 12.06
CA VAL A 243 3.61 6.44 11.84
C VAL A 243 2.23 5.86 11.60
N ALA A 244 1.27 6.20 12.45
CA ALA A 244 -0.12 5.83 12.23
C ALA A 244 -0.70 6.72 11.12
N VAL A 245 -1.39 6.11 10.17
CA VAL A 245 -2.08 6.79 9.08
C VAL A 245 -3.57 6.51 9.16
N ARG A 246 -4.40 7.54 9.31
CA ARG A 246 -5.86 7.37 9.27
C ARG A 246 -6.42 7.90 7.97
N PHE A 247 -7.19 7.06 7.29
CA PHE A 247 -7.95 7.37 6.10
C PHE A 247 -9.42 7.52 6.45
N VAL A 248 -9.97 8.70 6.24
CA VAL A 248 -11.39 9.03 6.50
C VAL A 248 -12.06 9.40 5.18
N PRO A 249 -12.87 8.51 4.58
CA PRO A 249 -13.60 8.82 3.36
C PRO A 249 -14.73 9.82 3.65
N GLY A 250 -14.87 10.82 2.79
CA GLY A 250 -16.00 11.76 2.75
C GLY A 250 -16.79 11.64 1.45
N ASN A 251 -17.70 12.58 1.21
CA ASN A 251 -18.40 12.67 -0.06
C ASN A 251 -17.47 13.22 -1.14
N ASN A 252 -17.06 12.39 -2.12
CA ASN A 252 -16.05 12.72 -3.14
C ASN A 252 -14.75 13.29 -2.55
N SER A 253 -14.35 12.84 -1.38
CA SER A 253 -13.12 13.29 -0.75
C SER A 253 -12.49 12.21 0.11
N LEU A 254 -11.18 12.32 0.32
CA LEU A 254 -10.44 11.49 1.26
C LEU A 254 -9.57 12.39 2.15
N GLN A 255 -9.80 12.31 3.45
CA GLN A 255 -8.91 12.91 4.43
C GLN A 255 -7.87 11.88 4.88
N ILE A 256 -6.60 12.31 4.92
CA ILE A 256 -5.45 11.48 5.30
C ILE A 256 -4.75 12.18 6.46
N PHE A 257 -4.66 11.49 7.59
CA PHE A 257 -4.04 12.01 8.81
C PHE A 257 -2.79 11.20 9.14
N PHE A 258 -1.69 11.88 9.44
CA PHE A 258 -0.45 11.27 9.91
C PHE A 258 -0.22 11.61 11.39
N SER A 259 -0.04 10.59 12.23
CA SER A 259 0.38 10.80 13.62
C SER A 259 1.82 11.31 13.70
N ARG A 260 2.21 11.74 14.90
CA ARG A 260 3.64 11.83 15.24
C ARG A 260 4.32 10.48 15.02
N ALA A 261 5.56 10.53 14.54
CA ALA A 261 6.43 9.37 14.48
C ALA A 261 6.82 8.92 15.90
N VAL A 262 6.89 7.61 16.10
CA VAL A 262 7.25 6.98 17.37
C VAL A 262 8.27 5.89 17.07
N HIS A 263 9.34 5.80 17.83
CA HIS A 263 10.29 4.70 17.66
C HIS A 263 9.63 3.38 18.04
N ILE A 264 9.88 2.30 17.31
CA ILE A 264 9.19 1.02 17.55
C ILE A 264 9.43 0.47 18.97
N GLU A 265 10.60 0.74 19.55
CA GLU A 265 10.93 0.35 20.93
C GLU A 265 10.06 1.07 21.98
N ASP A 266 9.55 2.26 21.67
CA ASP A 266 8.71 3.07 22.56
C ASP A 266 7.25 2.60 22.57
N VAL A 267 6.86 1.70 21.64
CA VAL A 267 5.53 1.10 21.63
C VAL A 267 5.45 0.00 22.69
N PRO A 268 4.40 -0.04 23.54
CA PRO A 268 4.28 -1.06 24.57
C PRO A 268 4.41 -2.49 24.02
N GLN A 269 5.17 -3.31 24.76
CA GLN A 269 5.44 -4.70 24.41
C GLN A 269 4.90 -5.61 25.52
N LYS A 270 4.02 -6.53 25.17
CA LYS A 270 3.48 -7.54 26.07
C LYS A 270 4.12 -8.89 25.76
N ASP A 271 4.79 -9.49 26.74
CA ASP A 271 5.52 -10.76 26.57
C ASP A 271 6.52 -10.74 25.40
N GLY A 272 7.13 -9.57 25.14
CA GLY A 272 8.10 -9.36 24.06
C GLY A 272 7.49 -9.23 22.66
N VAL A 273 6.16 -9.10 22.56
CA VAL A 273 5.37 -8.85 21.34
C VAL A 273 4.88 -7.41 21.37
N VAL A 274 5.04 -6.69 20.26
CA VAL A 274 4.56 -5.31 20.13
C VAL A 274 3.03 -5.28 20.16
N ASP A 275 2.45 -4.46 21.06
CA ASP A 275 1.00 -4.32 21.23
C ASP A 275 0.42 -3.36 20.17
N ILE A 276 -0.11 -3.94 19.09
CA ILE A 276 -0.78 -3.19 18.03
C ILE A 276 -2.01 -2.44 18.54
N GLY A 277 -2.75 -3.02 19.49
CA GLY A 277 -3.99 -2.43 20.00
C GLY A 277 -3.70 -1.12 20.73
N ASP A 278 -2.68 -1.13 21.58
CA ASP A 278 -2.24 0.08 22.28
C ASP A 278 -1.75 1.16 21.31
N PHE A 279 -0.95 0.79 20.31
CA PHE A 279 -0.52 1.74 19.28
C PHE A 279 -1.72 2.40 18.56
N ILE A 280 -2.75 1.63 18.21
CA ILE A 280 -3.95 2.18 17.54
C ILE A 280 -4.69 3.14 18.46
N ASN A 281 -4.90 2.76 19.72
CA ASN A 281 -5.63 3.58 20.70
C ASN A 281 -4.93 4.92 20.95
N ASN A 282 -3.59 4.90 21.01
CA ASN A 282 -2.79 6.08 21.33
C ASN A 282 -2.52 6.99 20.12
N TYR A 283 -2.38 6.42 18.92
CA TYR A 283 -1.89 7.16 17.75
C TYR A 283 -2.85 7.22 16.56
N MET A 284 -3.78 6.28 16.41
CA MET A 284 -4.70 6.23 15.26
C MET A 284 -6.13 6.69 15.60
N GLN A 285 -6.67 6.26 16.74
CA GLN A 285 -8.07 6.48 17.10
C GLN A 285 -8.47 7.96 17.15
N ARG A 286 -7.55 8.83 17.61
CA ARG A 286 -7.80 10.27 17.76
C ARG A 286 -7.56 11.09 16.50
N LEU A 287 -6.99 10.50 15.45
CA LEU A 287 -6.70 11.25 14.22
C LEU A 287 -8.00 11.60 13.50
N GLY A 288 -8.24 12.87 13.20
CA GLY A 288 -9.46 13.29 12.50
C GLY A 288 -10.75 13.25 13.34
N GLU A 289 -10.65 13.04 14.66
CA GLU A 289 -11.74 13.39 15.57
C GLU A 289 -11.77 14.93 15.69
N GLN A 290 -12.89 15.54 15.29
CA GLN A 290 -13.20 16.96 15.51
C GLN A 290 -14.22 17.09 16.63
#